data_AF-A0A1L8I986-F1
#
_entry.id   AF-A0A1L8I986-F1
#
_cell.length_a   1.000
_cell.length_b   1.000
_cell.length_c   1.000
_cell.angle_alpha   90.00
_cell.angle_beta   90.00
_cell.angle_gamma   90.00
#
_symmetry.space_group_name_H-M   'P 1'
#
loop_
_entity.id
_entity.type
_entity.pdbx_description
1 polymer ?
#
loop_
_entity_poly.entity_id
_entity_poly.type
_entity_poly.pdbx_seq_one_letter_code
_entity_poly.pdbx_strand_id
1 'polypeptide(L)'
;MKNWLPTKFSLILSMAVVLIVIKLFIDWFLKTEIGLAIRATGDNPRMIRSFGVHTDNTIIFGLALSNGLVALSGSLIAQQQGFSDAAMGIGMIVIGLASVIIGESLFGTRSLVWTTAAVIGGAIVYRIVIAMAMRIPGFEASDLRLLTAIIVIIALTAPLYSDVFKKRFSAQKTSHEGSSIVKTRSWNKKEGA
;
A
#
# COMPACT_ATOMS: atom_id res chain seq x y z
N MET A 1 22.85 -29.67 -21.10
CA MET A 1 23.50 -28.54 -20.37
C MET A 1 22.79 -28.40 -19.03
N LYS A 2 23.13 -29.28 -18.07
CA LYS A 2 23.89 -29.01 -16.83
C LYS A 2 23.20 -27.99 -15.90
N ASN A 3 22.40 -28.55 -14.99
CA ASN A 3 21.74 -27.89 -13.86
C ASN A 3 22.77 -27.14 -13.01
N TRP A 4 22.74 -25.81 -13.00
CA TRP A 4 23.67 -24.99 -12.20
C TRP A 4 23.00 -24.17 -11.09
N LEU A 5 21.69 -24.28 -10.89
CA LEU A 5 21.01 -23.80 -9.69
C LEU A 5 19.92 -24.82 -9.30
N PRO A 6 19.78 -25.19 -8.02
CA PRO A 6 18.60 -25.91 -7.54
C PRO A 6 17.36 -25.14 -8.01
N THR A 7 16.42 -25.81 -8.68
CA THR A 7 15.29 -25.22 -9.45
C THR A 7 14.55 -24.10 -8.71
N LYS A 8 14.50 -24.19 -7.37
CA LYS A 8 13.92 -23.19 -6.47
C LYS A 8 14.67 -21.85 -6.47
N PHE A 9 16.00 -21.86 -6.45
CA PHE A 9 16.81 -20.63 -6.46
C PHE A 9 16.74 -19.91 -7.81
N SER A 10 16.72 -20.64 -8.92
CA SER A 10 16.56 -20.06 -10.25
C SER A 10 15.24 -19.30 -10.37
N LEU A 11 14.16 -19.87 -9.84
CA LEU A 11 12.83 -19.26 -9.87
C LEU A 11 12.73 -18.02 -8.96
N ILE A 12 13.33 -18.06 -7.77
CA ILE A 12 13.37 -16.90 -6.87
C ILE A 12 14.15 -15.75 -7.53
N LEU A 13 15.29 -16.06 -8.14
CA LEU A 13 16.13 -15.06 -8.80
C LEU A 13 15.40 -14.43 -9.99
N SER A 14 14.74 -15.22 -10.84
CA SER A 14 13.98 -14.68 -11.97
C SER A 14 12.82 -13.79 -11.51
N MET A 15 12.08 -14.19 -10.47
CA MET A 15 10.98 -13.38 -9.92
C MET A 15 11.49 -12.10 -9.26
N ALA A 16 12.64 -12.14 -8.59
CA ALA A 16 13.27 -10.95 -8.02
C ALA A 16 13.69 -9.95 -9.11
N VAL A 17 14.25 -10.43 -10.22
CA VAL A 17 14.59 -9.57 -11.38
C VAL A 17 13.33 -8.92 -11.94
N VAL A 18 12.26 -9.70 -12.19
CA VAL A 18 10.98 -9.16 -12.68
C VAL A 18 10.43 -8.10 -11.74
N LEU A 19 10.44 -8.36 -10.43
CA LEU A 19 9.99 -7.40 -9.42
C LEU A 19 10.80 -6.10 -9.45
N ILE A 20 12.12 -6.18 -9.54
CA ILE A 20 12.99 -4.99 -9.61
C ILE A 20 12.74 -4.20 -10.90
N VAL A 21 12.59 -4.88 -12.04
CA VAL A 21 12.31 -4.23 -13.32
C VAL A 21 10.96 -3.49 -13.27
N ILE A 22 9.90 -4.15 -12.80
CA ILE A 22 8.57 -3.52 -12.66
C ILE A 22 8.64 -2.34 -11.68
N LYS A 23 9.33 -2.50 -10.55
CA LYS A 23 9.51 -1.42 -9.57
C LYS A 23 10.19 -0.21 -10.20
N LEU A 24 11.31 -0.41 -10.88
CA LEU A 24 12.04 0.69 -11.52
C LEU A 24 11.22 1.35 -12.63
N PHE A 25 10.49 0.55 -13.41
CA PHE A 25 9.58 1.05 -14.43
C PHE A 25 8.48 1.92 -13.83
N ILE A 26 7.81 1.49 -12.76
CA ILE A 26 6.76 2.27 -12.08
C ILE A 26 7.32 3.54 -11.46
N ASP A 27 8.46 3.46 -10.77
CA ASP A 27 9.08 4.62 -10.13
C ASP A 27 9.49 5.68 -11.16
N TRP A 28 9.96 5.25 -12.34
CA TRP A 28 10.29 6.14 -13.44
C TRP A 28 9.01 6.69 -14.08
N PHE A 29 8.05 5.83 -14.41
CA PHE A 29 6.79 6.20 -15.04
C PHE A 29 6.02 7.25 -14.21
N LEU A 30 5.90 7.05 -12.89
CA LEU A 30 5.18 7.97 -11.99
C LEU A 30 5.90 9.33 -11.79
N LYS A 31 7.13 9.49 -12.28
CA LYS A 31 7.84 10.78 -12.34
C LYS A 31 7.74 11.49 -13.68
N THR A 32 7.26 10.81 -14.73
CA THR A 32 7.04 11.43 -16.04
C THR A 32 5.86 12.40 -16.01
N GLU A 33 5.73 13.27 -17.04
CA GLU A 33 4.61 14.21 -17.15
C GLU A 33 3.26 13.50 -17.17
N ILE A 34 3.16 12.37 -17.87
CA ILE A 34 1.95 11.54 -17.91
C ILE A 34 1.65 10.96 -16.52
N GLY A 35 2.68 10.45 -15.82
CA GLY A 35 2.54 9.93 -14.46
C GLY A 35 2.09 10.99 -13.44
N LEU A 36 2.62 12.22 -13.56
CA LEU A 36 2.21 13.37 -12.75
C LEU A 36 0.76 13.78 -13.06
N ALA A 37 0.37 13.77 -14.32
CA ALA A 37 -1.01 14.06 -14.73
C ALA A 37 -2.00 13.02 -14.18
N ILE A 38 -1.64 11.74 -14.15
CA ILE A 38 -2.45 10.67 -13.55
C ILE A 38 -2.64 10.90 -12.05
N ARG A 39 -1.57 11.23 -11.34
CA ARG A 39 -1.63 11.50 -9.90
C ARG A 39 -2.47 12.74 -9.58
N ALA A 40 -2.25 13.83 -10.31
CA ALA A 40 -3.02 15.05 -10.16
C ALA A 40 -4.51 14.85 -10.51
N THR A 41 -4.80 13.97 -11.48
CA THR A 41 -6.17 13.53 -11.81
C THR A 41 -6.81 12.77 -10.64
N GLY A 42 -6.06 11.93 -9.94
CA GLY A 42 -6.52 11.21 -8.75
C GLY A 42 -6.76 12.12 -7.54
N ASP A 43 -5.93 13.14 -7.34
CA ASP A 43 -6.07 14.08 -6.22
C ASP A 43 -7.23 15.07 -6.44
N ASN A 44 -7.28 15.71 -7.62
CA ASN A 44 -8.35 16.66 -7.95
C ASN A 44 -8.61 16.75 -9.46
N PRO A 45 -9.60 16.01 -9.98
CA PRO A 45 -9.89 16.00 -11.41
C PRO A 45 -10.41 17.35 -11.93
N ARG A 46 -11.03 18.17 -11.07
CA ARG A 46 -11.54 19.50 -11.46
C ARG A 46 -10.39 20.47 -11.73
N MET A 47 -9.37 20.44 -10.87
CA MET A 47 -8.19 21.29 -10.99
C MET A 47 -7.40 20.95 -12.26
N ILE A 48 -7.07 19.67 -12.50
CA ILE A 48 -6.27 19.30 -13.67
C ILE A 48 -6.98 19.56 -15.01
N ARG A 49 -8.31 19.49 -15.01
CA ARG A 49 -9.13 19.83 -16.18
C ARG A 49 -9.04 21.33 -16.53
N SER A 50 -8.91 22.21 -15.53
CA SER A 50 -8.66 23.64 -15.77
C SER A 50 -7.26 23.93 -16.32
N PHE A 51 -6.31 23.01 -16.12
CA PHE A 51 -4.97 23.04 -16.72
C PHE A 51 -4.90 22.42 -18.12
N GLY A 52 -6.05 22.12 -18.76
CA GLY A 52 -6.12 21.65 -20.14
C GLY A 52 -5.90 20.15 -20.33
N VAL A 53 -5.84 19.35 -19.26
CA VAL A 53 -5.67 17.89 -19.34
C VAL A 53 -7.01 17.18 -19.49
N HIS A 54 -7.10 16.28 -20.47
CA HIS A 54 -8.26 15.39 -20.65
C HIS A 54 -8.29 14.30 -19.58
N THR A 55 -9.04 14.55 -18.51
CA THR A 55 -9.16 13.70 -17.32
C THR A 55 -9.58 12.26 -17.66
N ASP A 56 -10.51 12.10 -18.61
CA ASP A 56 -11.05 10.79 -18.97
C ASP A 56 -9.98 9.90 -19.63
N ASN A 57 -9.18 10.45 -20.56
CA ASN A 57 -8.07 9.74 -21.19
C ASN A 57 -7.01 9.34 -20.17
N THR A 58 -6.72 10.22 -19.21
CA THR A 58 -5.77 9.96 -18.13
C THR A 58 -6.24 8.81 -17.22
N ILE A 59 -7.55 8.77 -16.90
CA ILE A 59 -8.15 7.69 -16.11
C ILE A 59 -8.11 6.37 -16.88
N ILE A 60 -8.49 6.38 -18.17
CA ILE A 60 -8.46 5.18 -19.02
C ILE A 60 -7.03 4.63 -19.12
N PHE A 61 -6.04 5.51 -19.32
CA PHE A 61 -4.64 5.10 -19.39
C PHE A 61 -4.15 4.49 -18.07
N GLY A 62 -4.46 5.13 -16.94
CA GLY A 62 -4.11 4.62 -15.61
C GLY A 62 -4.78 3.27 -15.31
N LEU A 63 -6.06 3.13 -15.66
CA LEU A 63 -6.82 1.88 -15.47
C LEU A 63 -6.27 0.76 -16.36
N ALA A 64 -5.97 1.04 -17.63
CA ALA A 64 -5.40 0.08 -18.56
C ALA A 64 -4.02 -0.40 -18.08
N LEU A 65 -3.16 0.51 -17.62
CA LEU A 65 -1.85 0.17 -17.07
C LEU A 65 -1.97 -0.69 -15.82
N SER A 66 -2.84 -0.32 -14.87
CA SER A 66 -3.09 -1.08 -13.64
C SER A 66 -3.58 -2.50 -13.96
N ASN A 67 -4.60 -2.62 -14.80
CA ASN A 67 -5.15 -3.92 -15.19
C ASN A 67 -4.14 -4.78 -15.98
N GLY A 68 -3.29 -4.16 -16.79
CA GLY A 68 -2.20 -4.85 -17.48
C GLY A 68 -1.20 -5.47 -16.51
N LEU A 69 -0.83 -4.77 -15.44
CA LEU A 69 0.08 -5.28 -14.40
C LEU A 69 -0.59 -6.39 -13.57
N VAL A 70 -1.89 -6.25 -13.28
CA VAL A 70 -2.67 -7.30 -12.60
C VAL A 70 -2.75 -8.56 -13.46
N ALA A 71 -3.01 -8.44 -14.77
CA ALA A 71 -3.04 -9.56 -15.70
C ALA A 71 -1.67 -10.24 -15.82
N LEU A 72 -0.58 -9.45 -15.89
CA LEU A 72 0.79 -9.97 -15.90
C LEU A 72 1.07 -10.77 -14.62
N SER A 73 0.74 -10.23 -13.44
CA SER A 73 0.87 -10.92 -12.16
C SER A 73 0.06 -12.23 -12.14
N GLY A 74 -1.21 -12.18 -12.57
CA GLY A 74 -2.07 -13.35 -12.67
C GLY A 74 -1.49 -14.45 -13.57
N SER A 75 -0.94 -14.08 -14.73
CA SER A 75 -0.31 -15.02 -15.66
C SER A 75 0.93 -15.70 -15.07
N LEU A 76 1.73 -14.97 -14.27
CA LEU A 76 2.91 -15.53 -13.60
C LEU A 76 2.52 -16.51 -12.51
N ILE A 77 1.46 -16.23 -11.76
CA ILE A 77 1.00 -17.15 -10.71
C ILE A 77 0.34 -18.38 -11.32
N ALA A 78 -0.43 -18.23 -12.41
CA ALA A 78 -1.00 -19.37 -13.13
C ALA A 78 0.09 -20.30 -13.67
N GLN A 79 1.18 -19.75 -14.21
CA GLN A 79 2.35 -20.54 -14.63
C GLN A 79 3.02 -21.27 -13.45
N GLN A 80 3.10 -20.63 -12.29
CA GLN A 80 3.64 -21.25 -11.08
C GLN A 80 2.77 -22.38 -10.51
N GLN A 81 1.44 -22.21 -10.55
CA GLN A 81 0.50 -23.18 -9.99
C GLN A 81 0.14 -24.30 -10.98
N GLY A 82 0.33 -24.08 -12.29
CA GLY A 82 0.01 -25.04 -13.34
C GLY A 82 -1.48 -25.11 -13.71
N PHE A 83 -2.32 -24.28 -13.09
CA PHE A 83 -3.74 -24.14 -13.39
C PHE A 83 -4.20 -22.70 -13.15
N SER A 84 -5.34 -22.33 -13.71
CA SER A 84 -5.98 -21.03 -13.51
C SER A 84 -7.48 -21.22 -13.28
N ASP A 85 -7.99 -20.63 -12.20
CA ASP A 85 -9.41 -20.59 -11.86
C ASP A 85 -9.82 -19.13 -11.56
N ALA A 86 -11.06 -18.75 -11.84
CA ALA A 86 -11.59 -17.42 -11.56
C ALA A 86 -11.54 -17.07 -10.06
N ALA A 87 -11.71 -18.06 -9.18
CA ALA A 87 -11.64 -17.88 -7.73
C ALA A 87 -10.23 -17.47 -7.25
N MET A 88 -9.19 -17.83 -8.00
CA MET A 88 -7.79 -17.52 -7.68
C MET A 88 -7.51 -16.01 -7.72
N GLY A 89 -8.16 -15.29 -8.65
CA GLY A 89 -7.99 -13.84 -8.82
C GLY A 89 -8.55 -13.02 -7.66
N ILE A 90 -9.66 -13.47 -7.06
CA ILE A 90 -10.31 -12.77 -5.94
C ILE A 90 -9.37 -12.70 -4.74
N GLY A 91 -8.73 -13.83 -4.40
CA GLY A 91 -7.77 -13.89 -3.30
C GLY A 91 -6.55 -12.98 -3.55
N MET A 92 -6.07 -12.91 -4.79
CA MET A 92 -4.93 -12.08 -5.17
C MET A 92 -5.19 -10.58 -4.97
N ILE A 93 -6.39 -10.10 -5.31
CA ILE A 93 -6.77 -8.69 -5.13
C ILE A 93 -6.78 -8.33 -3.63
N VAL A 94 -7.39 -9.17 -2.80
CA VAL A 94 -7.47 -8.97 -1.35
C VAL A 94 -6.08 -8.95 -0.71
N ILE A 95 -5.21 -9.88 -1.09
CA ILE A 95 -3.82 -9.94 -0.61
C ILE A 95 -3.03 -8.71 -1.06
N GLY A 96 -3.23 -8.27 -2.31
CA GLY A 96 -2.57 -7.08 -2.86
C GLY A 96 -2.94 -5.81 -2.08
N LEU A 97 -4.23 -5.56 -1.89
CA LEU A 97 -4.72 -4.41 -1.12
C LEU A 97 -4.23 -4.46 0.33
N ALA A 98 -4.29 -5.62 0.99
CA ALA A 98 -3.79 -5.78 2.35
C ALA A 98 -2.28 -5.48 2.45
N SER A 99 -1.49 -5.97 1.48
CA SER A 99 -0.05 -5.73 1.45
C SER A 99 0.30 -4.24 1.29
N VAL A 100 -0.47 -3.51 0.47
CA VAL A 100 -0.32 -2.05 0.33
C VAL A 100 -0.57 -1.36 1.67
N ILE A 101 -1.68 -1.69 2.33
CA ILE A 101 -2.07 -1.07 3.62
C ILE A 101 -1.04 -1.35 4.71
N ILE A 102 -0.59 -2.61 4.83
CA ILE A 102 0.46 -2.99 5.79
C ILE A 102 1.76 -2.23 5.51
N GLY A 103 2.15 -2.15 4.24
CA GLY A 103 3.35 -1.45 3.80
C GLY A 103 3.33 0.03 4.16
N GLU A 104 2.27 0.73 3.76
CA GLU A 104 2.10 2.16 4.03
C GLU A 104 2.02 2.45 5.54
N SER A 105 1.35 1.59 6.31
CA SER A 105 1.25 1.74 7.77
C SER A 105 2.61 1.59 8.47
N LEU A 106 3.47 0.68 8.01
CA LEU A 106 4.75 0.39 8.66
C LEU A 106 5.87 1.35 8.24
N PHE A 107 5.96 1.68 6.95
CA PHE A 107 7.07 2.47 6.41
C PHE A 107 6.71 3.96 6.18
N GLY A 108 5.42 4.30 6.14
CA GLY A 108 4.94 5.65 5.90
C GLY A 108 5.09 6.13 4.45
N THR A 109 4.51 7.29 4.15
CA THR A 109 4.42 7.86 2.79
C THR A 109 5.35 9.05 2.59
N ARG A 110 6.64 8.90 2.89
CA ARG A 110 7.62 10.01 2.84
C ARG A 110 7.93 10.51 1.43
N SER A 111 7.96 9.62 0.44
CA SER A 111 8.16 9.98 -0.97
C SER A 111 7.60 8.87 -1.86
N LEU A 112 7.34 9.19 -3.13
CA LEU A 112 6.79 8.23 -4.09
C LEU A 112 7.57 6.90 -4.16
N VAL A 113 8.91 6.98 -4.21
CA VAL A 113 9.81 5.81 -4.27
C VAL A 113 9.76 5.01 -2.97
N TRP A 114 9.58 5.70 -1.84
CA TRP A 114 9.42 5.05 -0.54
C TRP A 114 8.05 4.38 -0.41
N THR A 115 6.98 4.97 -0.97
CA THR A 115 5.65 4.37 -0.99
C THR A 115 5.62 3.10 -1.83
N THR A 116 6.20 3.09 -3.04
CA THR A 116 6.26 1.88 -3.87
C THR A 116 7.13 0.79 -3.23
N ALA A 117 8.24 1.16 -2.59
CA ALA A 117 9.06 0.23 -1.81
C ALA A 117 8.33 -0.29 -0.56
N ALA A 118 7.52 0.54 0.09
CA ALA A 118 6.72 0.17 1.26
C ALA A 118 5.73 -0.94 0.92
N VAL A 119 5.09 -0.91 -0.26
CA VAL A 119 4.19 -1.98 -0.72
C VAL A 119 4.93 -3.30 -0.86
N ILE A 120 6.14 -3.30 -1.42
CA ILE A 120 7.00 -4.49 -1.52
C ILE A 120 7.34 -5.00 -0.11
N GLY A 121 7.71 -4.10 0.80
CA GLY A 121 7.94 -4.43 2.20
C GLY A 121 6.71 -5.03 2.88
N GLY A 122 5.53 -4.48 2.66
CA GLY A 122 4.25 -4.97 3.18
C GLY A 122 3.92 -6.38 2.67
N ALA A 123 4.16 -6.67 1.39
CA ALA A 123 3.99 -8.01 0.84
C ALA A 123 4.94 -9.04 1.47
N ILE A 124 6.18 -8.64 1.77
CA ILE A 124 7.16 -9.48 2.49
C ILE A 124 6.70 -9.70 3.94
N VAL A 125 6.29 -8.66 4.65
CA VAL A 125 5.77 -8.74 6.02
C VAL A 125 4.57 -9.67 6.08
N TYR A 126 3.61 -9.53 5.17
CA TYR A 126 2.46 -10.42 5.06
C TYR A 126 2.88 -11.90 4.94
N ARG A 127 3.87 -12.21 4.08
CA ARG A 127 4.41 -13.57 3.94
C ARG A 127 5.11 -14.07 5.21
N ILE A 128 5.84 -13.20 5.92
CA ILE A 128 6.47 -13.55 7.20
C ILE A 128 5.40 -13.86 8.26
N VAL A 129 4.34 -13.05 8.34
CA VAL A 129 3.24 -13.27 9.29
C VAL A 129 2.56 -14.62 9.03
N ILE A 130 2.26 -14.96 7.78
CA ILE A 130 1.70 -16.29 7.45
C ILE A 130 2.69 -17.39 7.81
N ALA A 131 3.97 -17.24 7.47
CA ALA A 131 4.97 -18.26 7.76
C ALA A 131 5.12 -18.50 9.28
N MET A 132 5.00 -17.45 10.10
CA MET A 132 4.99 -17.57 11.56
C MET A 132 3.70 -18.23 12.06
N ALA A 133 2.54 -17.85 11.52
CA ALA A 133 1.28 -18.44 11.91
C ALA A 133 1.20 -19.95 11.60
N MET A 134 1.73 -20.38 10.44
CA MET A 134 1.79 -21.79 10.06
C MET A 134 2.74 -22.64 10.93
N ARG A 135 3.65 -22.02 11.71
CA ARG A 135 4.50 -22.76 12.66
C ARG A 135 3.76 -23.14 13.94
N ILE A 136 2.58 -22.58 14.19
CA ILE A 136 1.76 -22.93 15.35
C ILE A 136 1.14 -24.31 15.09
N PRO A 137 1.44 -25.33 15.91
CA PRO A 137 0.90 -26.68 15.73
C PRO A 137 -0.62 -26.65 15.90
N GLY A 138 -1.37 -27.15 14.90
CA GLY A 138 -2.83 -27.20 14.89
C GLY A 138 -3.51 -26.50 13.71
N PHE A 139 -2.77 -25.77 12.87
CA PHE A 139 -3.31 -25.18 11.64
C PHE A 139 -3.10 -26.12 10.45
N GLU A 140 -4.20 -26.55 9.82
CA GLU A 140 -4.15 -27.26 8.53
C GLU A 140 -4.05 -26.28 7.35
N ALA A 141 -3.62 -26.75 6.19
CA ALA A 141 -3.53 -25.93 4.98
C ALA A 141 -4.89 -25.37 4.50
N SER A 142 -6.00 -25.99 4.91
CA SER A 142 -7.39 -25.50 4.72
C SER A 142 -7.62 -24.15 5.41
N ASP A 143 -6.98 -23.90 6.54
CA ASP A 143 -7.16 -22.69 7.36
C ASP A 143 -6.39 -21.49 6.83
N LEU A 144 -5.56 -21.65 5.80
CA LEU A 144 -4.81 -20.54 5.18
C LEU A 144 -5.72 -19.41 4.68
N ARG A 145 -6.92 -19.74 4.19
CA ARG A 145 -7.91 -18.75 3.75
C ARG A 145 -8.49 -17.98 4.93
N LEU A 146 -8.79 -18.68 6.04
CA LEU A 146 -9.27 -18.09 7.28
C LEU A 146 -8.22 -17.18 7.91
N LEU A 147 -6.97 -17.66 7.98
CA LEU A 147 -5.85 -16.90 8.51
C LEU A 147 -5.59 -15.62 7.69
N THR A 148 -5.63 -15.74 6.35
CA THR A 148 -5.51 -14.58 5.46
C THR A 148 -6.60 -13.56 5.75
N ALA A 149 -7.87 -14.00 5.88
CA ALA A 149 -8.98 -13.10 6.19
C ALA A 149 -8.79 -12.38 7.54
N ILE A 150 -8.36 -13.10 8.59
CA ILE A 150 -8.08 -12.50 9.90
C ILE A 150 -6.97 -11.45 9.80
N ILE A 151 -5.86 -11.76 9.13
CA ILE A 151 -4.74 -10.82 8.95
C ILE A 151 -5.22 -9.57 8.20
N VAL A 152 -6.02 -9.73 7.14
CA VAL A 152 -6.57 -8.60 6.39
C VAL A 152 -7.50 -7.75 7.27
N ILE A 153 -8.38 -8.36 8.07
CA ILE A 153 -9.25 -7.64 9.01
C ILE A 153 -8.42 -6.83 10.00
N ILE A 154 -7.39 -7.43 10.59
CA ILE A 154 -6.48 -6.74 11.52
C ILE A 154 -5.76 -5.60 10.80
N ALA A 155 -5.22 -5.83 9.61
CA ALA A 155 -4.50 -4.82 8.83
C ALA A 155 -5.38 -3.63 8.44
N LEU A 156 -6.66 -3.86 8.13
CA LEU A 156 -7.63 -2.80 7.84
C LEU A 156 -8.06 -2.03 9.09
N THR A 157 -8.17 -2.72 10.22
CA THR A 157 -8.71 -2.14 11.45
C THR A 157 -7.63 -1.42 12.27
N ALA A 158 -6.37 -1.87 12.20
CA ALA A 158 -5.23 -1.27 12.88
C ALA A 158 -5.02 0.25 12.59
N PRO A 159 -5.03 0.73 11.32
CA PRO A 159 -4.85 2.15 11.04
C PRO A 159 -6.00 2.99 11.63
N LEU A 160 -7.23 2.48 11.60
CA LEU A 160 -8.43 3.18 12.08
C LEU A 160 -8.34 3.50 13.58
N TYR A 161 -7.86 2.56 14.40
CA TYR A 161 -7.65 2.81 15.83
C TYR A 161 -6.46 3.72 16.10
N SER A 162 -5.37 3.59 15.32
CA SER A 162 -4.18 4.42 15.49
C SER A 162 -4.46 5.91 15.25
N ASP A 163 -5.33 6.24 14.29
CA ASP A 163 -5.73 7.62 14.00
C ASP A 163 -6.65 8.20 15.07
N VAL A 164 -7.56 7.40 15.62
CA VAL A 164 -8.41 7.80 16.74
C VAL A 164 -7.58 8.06 18.00
N PHE A 165 -6.60 7.20 18.29
CA PHE A 165 -5.67 7.39 19.40
C PHE A 165 -4.78 8.63 19.22
N LYS A 166 -4.20 8.85 18.04
CA LYS A 166 -3.40 10.05 17.75
C LYS A 166 -4.21 11.34 17.82
N LYS A 167 -5.44 11.35 17.28
CA LYS A 167 -6.33 12.53 17.35
C LYS A 167 -6.74 12.86 18.78
N ARG A 168 -7.02 11.85 19.63
CA ARG A 168 -7.34 12.07 21.05
C ARG A 168 -6.16 12.63 21.84
N PHE A 169 -4.94 12.19 21.57
CA PHE A 169 -3.73 12.74 22.21
C PHE A 169 -3.38 14.15 21.72
N SER A 170 -3.60 14.47 20.44
CA SER A 170 -3.36 15.83 19.92
C SER A 170 -4.42 16.85 20.34
N ALA A 171 -5.68 16.45 20.50
CA ALA A 171 -6.76 17.33 21.00
C ALA A 171 -6.55 17.77 22.45
N GLN A 172 -5.83 16.97 23.25
CA GLN A 172 -5.52 17.30 24.65
C GLN A 172 -4.44 18.38 24.78
N LYS A 173 -3.51 18.48 23.80
CA LYS A 173 -2.48 19.54 23.80
C LYS A 173 -3.02 20.90 23.36
N THR A 174 -4.00 20.96 22.46
CA THR A 174 -4.60 22.23 22.02
C THR A 174 -5.47 22.89 23.09
N SER A 175 -6.03 22.10 24.03
CA SER A 175 -6.83 22.63 25.15
C SER A 175 -5.98 23.28 26.25
N HIS A 176 -4.72 22.88 26.43
CA HIS A 176 -3.81 23.51 27.39
C HIS A 176 -3.21 24.82 26.85
N GLU A 177 -2.89 24.90 25.55
CA GLU A 177 -2.34 26.11 24.90
C GLU A 177 -3.38 27.24 24.77
N GLY A 178 -4.65 26.88 24.52
CA GLY A 178 -5.74 27.87 24.49
C GLY A 178 -6.00 28.54 25.84
N SER A 179 -5.80 27.81 26.95
CA SER A 179 -6.02 28.34 28.30
C SER A 179 -4.94 29.33 28.76
N SER A 180 -3.69 29.14 28.32
CA SER A 180 -2.57 30.04 28.65
C SER A 180 -2.68 31.34 27.86
N ILE A 181 -3.04 31.28 26.57
CA ILE A 181 -3.21 32.48 25.72
C ILE A 181 -4.38 33.35 26.21
N VAL A 182 -5.51 32.74 26.62
CA VAL A 182 -6.66 33.50 27.16
C VAL A 182 -6.32 34.14 28.52
N LYS A 183 -5.55 33.45 29.37
CA LYS A 183 -5.14 33.98 30.68
C LYS A 183 -4.17 35.16 30.54
N THR A 184 -3.17 35.07 29.65
CA THR A 184 -2.23 36.17 29.38
C THR A 184 -2.94 37.38 28.79
N ARG A 185 -3.91 37.18 27.89
CA ARG A 185 -4.69 38.26 27.29
C ARG A 185 -5.63 38.94 28.30
N SER A 186 -6.09 38.21 29.32
CA SER A 186 -6.92 38.75 30.40
C SER A 186 -6.13 39.53 31.46
N TRP A 187 -4.86 39.19 31.70
CA TRP A 187 -3.96 39.94 32.59
C TRP A 187 -3.58 41.30 32.00
N ASN A 188 -3.15 41.33 30.74
CA ASN A 188 -2.74 42.58 30.07
C ASN A 188 -3.89 43.60 29.95
N LYS A 189 -5.15 43.14 29.92
CA LYS A 189 -6.33 44.02 29.90
C LYS A 189 -6.66 44.64 31.26
N LYS A 190 -6.17 44.07 32.37
CA LYS A 190 -6.43 44.58 33.74
C LYS A 190 -5.34 45.52 34.27
N GLU A 191 -4.15 45.50 33.68
CA GLU A 191 -3.03 46.37 34.10
C GLU A 191 -2.93 47.67 33.28
N GLY A 192 -3.72 47.80 32.21
CA GLY A 192 -3.75 48.97 31.33
C GLY A 192 -4.97 49.88 31.50
N ALA A 193 -5.64 49.85 32.67
CA ALA A 193 -6.80 50.68 33.00
C ALA A 193 -6.60 51.40 34.33
#